data_AF-A0A6A5AQS4-F1
#
_entry.id   AF-A0A6A5AQS4-F1
#
_cell.length_a   1.000
_cell.length_b   1.000
_cell.length_c   1.000
_cell.angle_alpha   90.00
_cell.angle_beta   90.00
_cell.angle_gamma   90.00
#
_symmetry.space_group_name_H-M   'P 1'
#
loop_
_entity.id
_entity.type
_entity.pdbx_description
1 polymer ?
#
loop_
_entity_poly.entity_id
_entity_poly.type
_entity_poly.pdbx_seq_one_letter_code
_entity_poly.pdbx_strand_id
1 'polypeptide(L)'
;MATYTLDDLVVAVVQSFEEIECTVLDKTFITLQKVMECIFKMGGDNDFKLPHQKKHGLVKEGPLPTRLECDEDVCAAVDAMEEISEFQRRVDVLSDLLDNGCQVQGEVDLSNVDSICSQLVGVDLDGDE
;
A
#
# COMPACT_ATOMS: atom_id res chain seq x y z
N MET A 1 12.77 35.82 -1.66
CA MET A 1 13.63 36.41 -0.61
C MET A 1 14.52 35.32 -0.06
N ALA A 2 15.75 35.63 0.31
CA ALA A 2 16.57 34.68 1.07
C ALA A 2 16.26 34.83 2.57
N THR A 3 16.04 33.71 3.26
CA THR A 3 15.66 33.65 4.68
C THR A 3 16.88 33.27 5.51
N TYR A 4 17.49 34.24 6.20
CA TYR A 4 18.72 34.02 6.98
C TYR A 4 18.49 33.99 8.49
N THR A 5 17.29 34.37 8.93
CA THR A 5 16.86 34.35 10.33
C THR A 5 15.52 33.61 10.49
N LEU A 6 15.19 33.26 11.74
CA LEU A 6 13.90 32.64 12.07
C LEU A 6 12.74 33.58 11.72
N ASP A 7 12.86 34.87 12.04
CA ASP A 7 11.83 35.87 11.77
C ASP A 7 11.60 36.02 10.26
N ASP A 8 12.66 36.05 9.45
CA ASP A 8 12.54 36.09 7.98
C ASP A 8 11.79 34.87 7.45
N LEU A 9 12.05 33.69 8.03
CA LEU A 9 11.35 32.46 7.66
C LEU A 9 9.87 32.53 8.01
N VAL A 10 9.51 33.01 9.20
CA VAL A 10 8.10 33.16 9.63
C VAL A 10 7.38 34.12 8.69
N VAL A 11 7.96 35.28 8.40
CA VAL A 11 7.39 36.26 7.47
C VAL A 11 7.19 35.65 6.09
N ALA A 12 8.19 34.97 5.55
CA ALA A 12 8.10 34.34 4.23
C ALA A 12 7.01 33.26 4.16
N VAL A 13 6.84 32.45 5.22
CA VAL A 13 5.81 31.41 5.30
C VAL A 13 4.41 32.02 5.38
N VAL A 14 4.21 33.02 6.24
CA VAL A 14 2.92 33.70 6.38
C VAL A 14 2.53 34.37 5.06
N GLN A 15 3.45 35.09 4.44
CA GLN A 15 3.20 35.71 3.15
C GLN A 15 2.85 34.68 2.07
N SER A 16 3.59 33.57 1.99
CA SER A 16 3.30 32.50 1.03
C SER A 16 1.91 31.87 1.27
N PHE A 17 1.49 31.77 2.53
CA PHE A 17 0.17 31.27 2.90
C PHE A 17 -0.95 32.25 2.50
N GLU A 18 -0.74 33.56 2.66
CA GLU A 18 -1.73 34.56 2.25
C GLU A 18 -1.82 34.71 0.73
N GLU A 19 -0.71 34.49 0.01
CA GLU A 19 -0.62 34.61 -1.45
C GLU A 19 -1.14 33.37 -2.21
N ILE A 20 -1.30 32.22 -1.53
CA ILE A 20 -1.72 30.99 -2.21
C ILE A 20 -3.18 31.09 -2.68
N GLU A 21 -3.41 30.88 -3.97
CA GLU A 21 -4.78 30.87 -4.49
C GLU A 21 -5.51 29.58 -4.11
N CYS A 22 -6.80 29.69 -3.74
CA CYS A 22 -7.65 28.53 -3.47
C CYS A 22 -7.65 27.52 -4.63
N THR A 23 -7.54 27.99 -5.88
CA THR A 23 -7.48 27.11 -7.06
C THR A 23 -6.24 26.22 -7.09
N VAL A 24 -5.13 26.66 -6.48
CA VAL A 24 -3.91 25.84 -6.31
C VAL A 24 -4.16 24.74 -5.30
N LEU A 25 -4.85 25.06 -4.19
CA LEU A 25 -5.21 24.08 -3.18
C LEU A 25 -6.15 23.01 -3.75
N ASP A 26 -7.18 23.40 -4.49
CA ASP A 26 -8.11 22.46 -5.13
C ASP A 26 -7.39 21.52 -6.10
N LYS A 27 -6.53 22.06 -6.97
CA LYS A 27 -5.69 21.27 -7.89
C LYS A 27 -4.79 20.30 -7.13
N THR A 28 -4.26 20.72 -5.99
CA THR A 28 -3.40 19.88 -5.13
C THR A 28 -4.21 18.75 -4.52
N PHE A 29 -5.42 19.02 -4.03
CA PHE A 29 -6.32 18.01 -3.49
C PHE A 29 -6.74 16.96 -4.53
N ILE A 30 -7.07 17.38 -5.74
CA ILE A 30 -7.34 16.47 -6.88
C ILE A 30 -6.14 15.59 -7.18
N THR A 31 -4.93 16.17 -7.14
CA THR A 31 -3.69 15.43 -7.36
C THR A 31 -3.48 14.39 -6.27
N LEU A 32 -3.73 14.76 -5.01
CA LEU A 32 -3.61 13.86 -3.86
C LEU A 32 -4.59 12.68 -3.96
N GLN A 33 -5.86 12.94 -4.32
CA GLN A 33 -6.84 11.87 -4.52
C GLN A 33 -6.37 10.87 -5.58
N LYS A 34 -5.76 11.34 -6.67
CA LYS A 34 -5.23 10.49 -7.74
C LYS A 34 -3.94 9.77 -7.38
N VAL A 35 -3.11 10.35 -6.52
CA VAL A 35 -1.98 9.64 -5.91
C VAL A 35 -2.47 8.46 -5.08
N MET A 36 -3.52 8.65 -4.27
CA MET A 36 -4.10 7.56 -3.46
C MET A 36 -4.63 6.42 -4.33
N GLU A 37 -5.33 6.73 -5.43
CA GLU A 37 -5.76 5.70 -6.38
C GLU A 37 -4.57 4.90 -6.93
N CYS A 38 -3.47 5.56 -7.30
CA CYS A 38 -2.28 4.87 -7.80
C CYS A 38 -1.64 3.95 -6.74
N ILE A 39 -1.57 4.40 -5.49
CA ILE A 39 -1.05 3.59 -4.37
C ILE A 39 -1.88 2.30 -4.23
N PHE A 40 -3.22 2.41 -4.21
CA PHE A 40 -4.08 1.24 -4.09
C PHE A 40 -3.92 0.29 -5.28
N LYS A 41 -3.91 0.81 -6.51
CA LYS A 41 -3.70 -0.02 -7.72
C LYS A 41 -2.35 -0.75 -7.73
N MET A 42 -1.34 -0.22 -7.05
CA MET A 42 -0.01 -0.81 -6.91
C MET A 42 0.19 -1.60 -5.61
N GLY A 43 -0.90 -1.93 -4.90
CA GLY A 43 -0.82 -2.73 -3.67
C GLY A 43 -0.07 -2.04 -2.53
N GLY A 44 -0.07 -0.70 -2.50
CA GLY A 44 0.62 0.09 -1.49
C GLY A 44 2.01 0.62 -1.89
N ASP A 45 2.50 0.31 -3.09
CA ASP A 45 3.81 0.78 -3.57
C ASP A 45 3.76 2.25 -4.02
N ASN A 46 4.94 2.90 -4.06
CA ASN A 46 5.16 4.27 -4.51
C ASN A 46 5.78 4.37 -5.91
N ASP A 47 6.14 3.25 -6.55
CA ASP A 47 6.70 3.22 -7.91
C ASP A 47 5.62 3.33 -8.99
N PHE A 48 4.84 4.40 -8.94
CA PHE A 48 3.83 4.72 -9.95
C PHE A 48 4.13 6.03 -10.68
N LYS A 49 3.75 6.07 -11.96
CA LYS A 49 3.71 7.31 -12.73
C LYS A 49 2.34 7.93 -12.59
N LEU A 50 2.28 9.11 -11.98
CA LEU A 50 1.02 9.81 -11.82
C LEU A 50 0.47 10.24 -13.20
N PRO A 51 -0.74 9.78 -13.60
CA PRO A 51 -1.31 10.14 -14.89
C PRO A 51 -1.65 11.64 -14.94
N HIS A 52 -1.53 12.25 -16.12
CA HIS A 52 -1.84 13.66 -16.33
C HIS A 52 -3.34 13.94 -16.11
N GLN A 53 -3.67 14.56 -14.98
CA GLN A 53 -5.05 14.81 -14.53
C GLN A 53 -5.81 15.92 -15.27
N LYS A 54 -5.24 16.50 -16.36
CA LYS A 54 -5.81 17.64 -17.11
C LYS A 54 -6.46 18.73 -16.23
N LYS A 55 -5.95 18.92 -15.01
CA LYS A 55 -6.50 19.79 -13.96
C LYS A 55 -6.64 21.27 -14.35
N HIS A 56 -5.92 21.72 -15.38
CA HIS A 56 -6.09 23.05 -15.96
C HIS A 56 -7.27 23.15 -16.93
N GLY A 57 -7.68 22.05 -17.57
CA GLY A 57 -8.90 21.98 -18.37
C GLY A 57 -10.14 21.99 -17.48
N LEU A 58 -10.15 21.18 -16.41
CA LEU A 58 -11.28 21.10 -15.48
C LEU A 58 -11.63 22.45 -14.82
N VAL A 59 -10.61 23.24 -14.47
CA VAL A 59 -10.82 24.60 -13.90
C VAL A 59 -11.44 25.58 -14.90
N LYS A 60 -11.28 25.35 -16.21
CA LYS A 60 -11.92 26.18 -17.25
C LYS A 60 -13.39 25.83 -17.46
N GLU A 61 -13.80 24.63 -17.07
CA GLU A 61 -15.16 24.12 -17.23
C GLU A 61 -16.06 24.43 -16.03
N GLY A 62 -15.46 24.80 -14.89
CA GLY A 62 -16.18 25.24 -13.70
C GLY A 62 -15.36 25.05 -12.41
N PRO A 63 -15.98 25.22 -11.24
CA PRO A 63 -15.38 24.86 -9.96
C PRO A 63 -14.97 23.38 -9.97
N LEU A 64 -13.78 23.08 -9.44
CA LEU A 64 -13.31 21.70 -9.34
C LEU A 64 -14.22 20.91 -8.37
N PRO A 65 -14.53 19.63 -8.69
CA PRO A 65 -15.27 18.78 -7.76
C PRO A 65 -14.44 18.53 -6.51
N THR A 66 -15.07 18.56 -5.32
CA THR A 66 -14.37 18.31 -4.05
C THR A 66 -13.93 16.85 -3.93
N ARG A 67 -14.65 15.92 -4.56
CA ARG A 67 -14.35 14.49 -4.60
C ARG A 67 -14.43 13.97 -6.03
N LEU A 68 -13.47 13.16 -6.41
CA LEU A 68 -13.50 12.37 -7.63
C LEU A 68 -14.15 11.02 -7.33
N GLU A 69 -14.87 10.48 -8.31
CA GLU A 69 -15.26 9.08 -8.26
C GLU A 69 -14.01 8.22 -8.44
N CYS A 70 -13.90 7.18 -7.61
CA CYS A 70 -12.84 6.19 -7.74
C CYS A 70 -13.12 5.30 -8.95
N ASP A 71 -12.08 4.99 -9.71
CA ASP A 71 -12.16 3.98 -10.75
C ASP A 71 -12.47 2.60 -10.12
N GLU A 72 -13.21 1.74 -10.84
CA GLU A 72 -13.65 0.43 -10.35
C GLU A 72 -12.48 -0.50 -9.97
N ASP A 73 -11.34 -0.37 -10.66
CA ASP A 73 -10.10 -1.08 -10.37
C ASP A 73 -9.48 -0.66 -9.02
N VAL A 74 -9.67 0.59 -8.58
CA VAL A 74 -9.26 1.04 -7.24
C VAL A 74 -10.08 0.35 -6.17
N CYS A 75 -11.40 0.27 -6.34
CA CYS A 75 -12.28 -0.41 -5.40
C CYS A 75 -11.89 -1.89 -5.26
N ALA A 76 -11.71 -2.58 -6.39
CA ALA A 76 -11.26 -3.98 -6.39
C ALA A 76 -9.87 -4.15 -5.73
N ALA A 77 -8.95 -3.20 -5.93
CA ALA A 77 -7.64 -3.24 -5.28
C ALA A 77 -7.73 -3.04 -3.77
N VAL A 78 -8.60 -2.14 -3.29
CA VAL A 78 -8.85 -1.93 -1.86
C VAL A 78 -9.40 -3.21 -1.22
N ASP A 79 -10.40 -3.84 -1.85
CA ASP A 79 -10.98 -5.11 -1.37
C ASP A 79 -9.89 -6.19 -1.30
N ALA A 80 -9.03 -6.29 -2.32
CA ALA A 80 -7.93 -7.25 -2.33
C ALA A 80 -6.90 -6.99 -1.22
N MET A 81 -6.57 -5.73 -0.93
CA MET A 81 -5.66 -5.38 0.16
C MET A 81 -6.27 -5.68 1.53
N GLU A 82 -7.58 -5.50 1.70
CA GLU A 82 -8.29 -5.86 2.94
C GLU A 82 -8.21 -7.36 3.23
N GLU A 83 -8.42 -8.20 2.21
CA GLU A 83 -8.25 -9.66 2.31
C GLU A 83 -6.82 -10.07 2.69
N ILE A 84 -5.80 -9.40 2.13
CA ILE A 84 -4.39 -9.64 2.49
C ILE A 84 -4.13 -9.27 3.96
N SER A 85 -4.64 -8.11 4.41
CA SER A 85 -4.52 -7.66 5.79
C SER A 85 -5.19 -8.64 6.76
N GLU A 86 -6.38 -9.16 6.41
CA GLU A 86 -7.03 -10.20 7.21
C GLU A 86 -6.20 -11.48 7.31
N PHE A 87 -5.62 -11.90 6.19
CA PHE A 87 -4.77 -13.08 6.17
C PHE A 87 -3.52 -12.90 7.03
N GLN A 88 -2.83 -11.75 6.90
CA GLN A 88 -1.68 -11.41 7.74
C GLN A 88 -2.05 -11.44 9.23
N ARG A 89 -3.17 -10.81 9.61
CA ARG A 89 -3.67 -10.85 10.98
C ARG A 89 -3.91 -12.27 11.48
N ARG A 90 -4.41 -13.18 10.64
CA ARG A 90 -4.60 -14.60 11.01
C ARG A 90 -3.25 -15.30 11.17
N VAL A 91 -2.27 -15.03 10.32
CA VAL A 91 -0.91 -15.56 10.44
C VAL A 91 -0.24 -15.08 11.72
N ASP A 92 -0.36 -13.81 12.06
CA ASP A 92 0.19 -13.24 13.30
C ASP A 92 -0.40 -13.93 14.53
N VAL A 93 -1.73 -14.11 14.56
CA VAL A 93 -2.41 -14.85 15.63
C VAL A 93 -1.89 -16.29 15.75
N LEU A 94 -1.67 -16.98 14.62
CA LEU A 94 -1.13 -18.34 14.63
C LEU A 94 0.32 -18.37 15.13
N SER A 95 1.15 -17.40 14.73
CA SER A 95 2.52 -17.26 15.22
C SER A 95 2.54 -17.08 16.73
N ASP A 96 1.73 -16.15 17.25
CA ASP A 96 1.61 -15.90 18.69
C ASP A 96 1.16 -17.16 19.45
N LEU A 97 0.22 -17.93 18.91
CA LEU A 97 -0.22 -19.19 19.52
C LEU A 97 0.90 -20.22 19.58
N LEU A 98 1.71 -20.34 18.52
CA LEU A 98 2.85 -21.25 18.48
C LEU A 98 3.96 -20.82 19.45
N ASP A 99 4.27 -19.51 19.49
CA ASP A 99 5.29 -18.95 20.39
C ASP A 99 4.89 -19.06 21.88
N ASN A 100 3.59 -18.94 22.19
CA ASN A 100 3.06 -19.13 23.53
C ASN A 100 2.81 -20.60 23.89
N GLY A 101 3.34 -21.53 23.10
CA GLY A 101 3.37 -22.96 23.41
C GLY A 101 2.03 -23.65 23.16
N CYS A 102 1.45 -23.48 21.96
CA CYS A 102 0.34 -24.32 21.50
C CYS A 102 0.71 -25.80 21.69
N GLN A 103 0.07 -26.48 22.65
CA GLN A 103 0.23 -27.91 22.79
C GLN A 103 -0.58 -28.57 21.67
N VAL A 104 0.11 -29.08 20.65
CA VAL A 104 -0.50 -30.02 19.70
C VAL A 104 -0.98 -31.21 20.53
N GLN A 105 -2.27 -31.26 20.81
CA GLN A 105 -2.86 -32.31 21.62
C GLN A 105 -3.06 -33.54 20.74
N GLY A 106 -1.98 -34.29 20.57
CA GLY A 106 -1.91 -35.53 19.82
C GLY A 106 -0.46 -35.98 19.72
N GLU A 107 -0.21 -37.25 20.05
CA GLU A 107 1.02 -37.92 19.62
C GLU A 107 1.01 -37.91 18.09
N VAL A 108 1.78 -37.01 17.47
CA VAL A 108 2.01 -37.10 16.04
C VAL A 108 2.86 -38.34 15.85
N ASP A 109 2.26 -39.41 15.31
CA ASP A 109 2.97 -40.64 14.99
C ASP A 109 3.96 -40.37 13.84
N LEU A 110 5.17 -39.96 14.23
CA LEU A 110 6.30 -39.74 13.34
C LEU A 110 7.11 -41.03 13.12
N SER A 111 6.62 -42.20 13.58
CA SER A 111 7.35 -43.47 13.45
C SER A 111 7.66 -43.85 11.99
N ASN A 112 6.85 -43.33 11.06
CA ASN A 112 7.03 -43.54 9.63
C ASN A 112 7.92 -42.49 8.94
N VAL A 113 8.18 -41.33 9.56
CA VAL A 113 8.95 -40.24 8.95
C VAL A 113 10.39 -40.66 8.67
N ASP A 114 11.04 -41.34 9.61
CA ASP A 114 12.41 -41.83 9.43
C ASP A 114 12.49 -42.92 8.35
N SER A 115 11.46 -43.76 8.25
CA SER A 115 11.36 -44.79 7.21
C SER A 115 11.18 -44.18 5.82
N ILE A 116 10.32 -43.16 5.69
CA ILE A 116 10.08 -42.44 4.44
C ILE A 116 11.33 -41.64 4.02
N CYS A 117 11.97 -40.93 4.95
CA CYS A 117 13.22 -40.21 4.69
C CYS A 117 14.33 -41.17 4.25
N SER A 118 14.43 -42.35 4.87
CA SER A 118 15.41 -43.36 4.48
C SER A 118 15.13 -43.94 3.08
N GLN A 119 13.86 -44.02 2.67
CA GLN A 119 13.48 -44.45 1.31
C GLN A 119 13.77 -43.39 0.23
N LEU A 120 13.92 -42.12 0.61
CA LEU A 120 14.24 -41.02 -0.32
C LEU A 120 15.74 -40.81 -0.55
N VAL A 121 16.63 -41.45 0.22
CA VAL A 121 18.10 -41.33 0.09
C VAL A 121 18.68 -42.10 -1.13
N GLY A 122 17.84 -42.57 -2.05
CA GLY A 122 18.29 -43.29 -3.24
C GLY A 122 17.41 -43.13 -4.48
N VAL A 123 16.52 -42.13 -4.51
CA VAL A 123 15.81 -41.77 -5.74
C VAL A 123 16.65 -40.73 -6.44
N ASP A 124 17.56 -41.18 -7.31
CA ASP A 124 18.06 -40.33 -8.37
C ASP A 124 16.84 -39.85 -9.17
N LEU A 125 16.54 -38.56 -9.06
CA LEU A 125 15.66 -37.91 -10.02
C LEU A 125 16.46 -37.85 -11.31
N ASP A 126 16.35 -38.91 -12.11
CA ASP A 126 16.74 -38.86 -13.51
C ASP A 126 15.98 -37.68 -14.11
N GLY A 127 16.72 -36.60 -14.36
CA GLY A 127 16.23 -35.45 -15.10
C GLY A 127 15.99 -35.91 -16.52
N ASP A 128 14.73 -36.11 -16.89
CA ASP A 128 14.36 -36.19 -18.30
C ASP A 128 14.60 -34.82 -18.95
N GLU A 129 15.46 -34.82 -19.97
CA GLU A 129 15.71 -33.73 -20.93
C GLU A 129 14.44 -33.21 -21.60
#